data_AF-A0AAJ1QU17-F1
#
_entry.id   AF-A0AAJ1QU17-F1
#
_cell.length_a   1.000
_cell.length_b   1.000
_cell.length_c   1.000
_cell.angle_alpha   90.00
_cell.angle_beta   90.00
_cell.angle_gamma   90.00
#
_symmetry.space_group_name_H-M   'P 1'
#
loop_
_entity.id
_entity.type
_entity.pdbx_description
1 polymer ?
#
loop_
_entity_poly.entity_id
_entity_poly.type
_entity_poly.pdbx_seq_one_letter_code
_entity_poly.pdbx_strand_id
1 'polypeptide(L)' 'MSTNYNLLGKGLRNLSILLILFIASPISLTMGFKALKKFDNTPQEYISYLILIVAAIIIIFTMYFAFKTFNVLLKAIFNN' A
#
# COMPACT_ATOMS: atom_id res chain seq x y z
N MET A 1 5.09 28.50 14.82
CA MET A 1 4.08 27.44 14.61
C MET A 1 4.27 26.39 15.69
N SER A 2 3.20 26.01 16.39
CA SER A 2 3.21 24.92 17.36
C SER A 2 2.70 23.64 16.69
N THR A 3 3.34 22.51 16.94
CA THR A 3 2.91 21.20 16.45
C THR A 3 1.51 20.84 16.94
N ASN A 4 0.66 20.32 16.05
CA ASN A 4 -0.66 19.82 16.40
C ASN A 4 -0.58 18.33 16.79
N TYR A 5 -0.51 18.05 18.10
CA TYR A 5 -0.33 16.69 18.63
C TYR A 5 -1.46 15.72 18.26
N ASN A 6 -2.70 16.21 18.10
CA ASN A 6 -3.83 15.37 17.70
C ASN A 6 -3.69 14.87 16.25
N LEU A 7 -3.32 15.79 15.34
CA LEU A 7 -2.99 15.43 13.96
C LEU A 7 -1.74 14.55 13.87
N LEU A 8 -0.76 14.80 14.73
CA LEU A 8 0.48 14.01 14.76
C LEU A 8 0.19 12.55 15.12
N GLY A 9 -0.60 12.31 16.18
CA GLY A 9 -1.01 10.95 16.55
C GLY A 9 -1.77 10.23 15.43
N LYS A 10 -2.65 10.95 14.72
CA LYS A 10 -3.36 10.42 13.55
C LYS A 10 -2.42 10.11 12.39
N GLY A 11 -1.46 10.98 12.11
CA GLY A 11 -0.43 10.80 11.09
C GLY A 11 0.45 9.58 11.38
N LEU A 12 0.90 9.41 12.63
CA LEU A 12 1.71 8.27 13.06
C LEU A 12 0.94 6.95 12.96
N ARG A 13 -0.34 6.91 13.34
CA ARG A 13 -1.18 5.72 13.16
C ARG A 13 -1.33 5.35 11.68
N ASN A 14 -1.55 6.33 10.81
CA ASN A 14 -1.63 6.10 9.37
C ASN A 14 -0.28 5.62 8.81
N LEU A 15 0.84 6.14 9.33
CA LEU A 15 2.19 5.70 8.96
C LEU A 15 2.41 4.22 9.31
N SER A 16 1.97 3.77 10.49
CA SER A 16 2.05 2.35 10.85
C SER A 16 1.28 1.45 9.88
N ILE A 17 0.08 1.86 9.47
CA ILE A 17 -0.73 1.14 8.48
C ILE A 17 -0.02 1.15 7.11
N LEU A 18 0.53 2.30 6.71
CA LEU A 18 1.26 2.46 5.46
C LEU A 18 2.45 1.50 5.38
N LEU A 19 3.21 1.32 6.47
CA LEU A 19 4.34 0.39 6.50
C LEU A 19 3.90 -1.06 6.21
N ILE A 20 2.78 -1.49 6.79
CA ILE A 20 2.22 -2.83 6.52
C ILE A 20 1.83 -2.96 5.04
N LEU A 21 1.15 -1.96 4.48
CA LEU A 21 0.79 -1.93 3.07
C LEU A 21 2.02 -1.93 2.15
N PHE A 22 3.07 -1.20 2.53
CA PHE A 22 4.30 -1.10 1.76
C PHE A 22 5.06 -2.44 1.68
N ILE A 23 4.95 -3.27 2.72
CA ILE A 23 5.48 -4.63 2.74
C ILE A 23 4.56 -5.59 1.98
N ALA A 24 3.24 -5.50 2.20
CA ALA A 24 2.25 -6.37 1.56
C ALA A 24 2.23 -6.19 0.03
N SER A 25 2.36 -4.96 -0.45
CA SER A 25 2.35 -4.58 -1.87
C SER A 25 3.33 -5.40 -2.76
N PRO A 26 4.66 -5.39 -2.52
CA PRO A 26 5.60 -6.18 -3.30
C PRO A 26 5.45 -7.68 -3.04
N ILE A 27 5.04 -8.10 -1.84
CA ILE A 27 4.78 -9.52 -1.55
C ILE A 27 3.62 -10.04 -2.41
N SER A 28 2.50 -9.33 -2.47
CA SER A 28 1.36 -9.69 -3.32
C SER A 28 1.75 -9.74 -4.80
N LEU A 29 2.58 -8.80 -5.26
CA LEU A 29 3.07 -8.79 -6.63
C LEU A 29 3.96 -10.01 -6.94
N THR A 30 4.91 -10.33 -6.06
CA THR A 30 5.76 -11.52 -6.23
C THR A 30 4.97 -12.82 -6.18
N MET A 31 3.94 -12.90 -5.33
CA MET A 31 3.01 -14.04 -5.29
C MET A 31 2.23 -14.16 -6.61
N GLY A 32 1.74 -13.06 -7.17
CA GLY A 32 1.08 -13.05 -8.49
C GLY A 32 1.97 -13.58 -9.61
N PHE A 33 3.24 -13.14 -9.66
CA PHE A 33 4.20 -13.66 -10.64
C PHE A 33 4.57 -15.13 -10.42
N LYS A 34 4.67 -15.58 -9.15
CA LYS A 34 4.88 -17.00 -8.85
C LYS A 34 3.68 -17.85 -9.28
N ALA A 35 2.46 -17.35 -9.07
CA ALA A 35 1.24 -18.01 -9.54
C ALA A 35 1.24 -18.11 -11.07
N LEU A 36 1.58 -17.02 -11.76
CA LEU A 36 1.66 -17.00 -13.23
C LEU A 36 2.59 -18.11 -13.76
N LYS A 37 3.79 -18.23 -13.19
CA LYS A 37 4.73 -19.31 -13.56
C LYS A 37 4.23 -20.72 -13.21
N LYS A 38 3.46 -20.86 -12.14
CA LYS A 38 2.96 -22.17 -11.67
C LYS A 38 1.80 -22.69 -12.51
N PHE A 39 0.93 -21.79 -12.97
CA PHE A 39 -0.27 -22.11 -13.74
C PHE A 39 -0.09 -21.91 -15.24
N ASP A 40 1.15 -21.69 -15.69
CA ASP A 40 1.51 -21.55 -17.11
C ASP A 40 1.05 -22.77 -17.91
N ASN A 41 0.34 -22.54 -19.01
CA ASN A 41 -0.29 -23.57 -19.86
C ASN A 41 -1.34 -24.45 -19.13
N THR A 42 -1.92 -23.98 -18.02
CA THR A 42 -3.01 -24.67 -17.32
C THR A 42 -4.34 -23.90 -17.47
N PRO A 43 -5.50 -24.57 -17.39
CA PRO A 43 -6.80 -23.88 -17.37
C PRO A 43 -6.97 -22.89 -16.21
N GLN A 44 -6.11 -22.95 -15.20
CA GLN A 44 -6.15 -22.13 -13.99
C GLN A 44 -5.36 -20.83 -14.09
N GLU A 45 -4.74 -20.54 -15.24
CA GLU A 45 -3.92 -19.34 -15.46
C GLU A 45 -4.68 -18.04 -15.17
N TYR A 46 -6.00 -18.02 -15.40
CA TYR A 46 -6.90 -16.91 -15.03
C TYR A 46 -6.76 -16.47 -13.56
N ILE A 47 -6.52 -17.40 -12.64
CA ILE A 47 -6.33 -17.11 -11.21
C ILE A 47 -5.07 -16.25 -10.99
N SER A 48 -4.01 -16.52 -11.74
CA SER A 48 -2.77 -15.74 -11.68
C SER A 48 -2.99 -14.29 -12.11
N TYR A 49 -3.77 -14.07 -13.17
CA TYR A 49 -4.12 -12.72 -13.63
C TYR A 49 -4.98 -11.98 -12.60
N LEU A 50 -5.95 -12.65 -11.96
CA LEU A 50 -6.70 -12.07 -10.85
C LEU A 50 -5.80 -11.61 -9.70
N ILE A 51 -4.84 -12.44 -9.28
CA ILE A 51 -3.90 -12.10 -8.21
C ILE A 51 -3.04 -10.89 -8.62
N LEU A 52 -2.57 -10.84 -9.86
CA LEU A 52 -1.78 -9.72 -10.38
C LEU A 52 -2.59 -8.42 -10.43
N ILE A 53 -3.86 -8.47 -10.85
CA ILE A 53 -4.75 -7.31 -10.85
C ILE A 53 -4.96 -6.79 -9.42
N VAL A 54 -5.23 -7.69 -8.47
CA VAL A 54 -5.38 -7.32 -7.05
C VAL A 54 -4.09 -6.71 -6.51
N ALA A 55 -2.92 -7.28 -6.83
CA ALA A 55 -1.63 -6.72 -6.44
C ALA A 55 -1.39 -5.32 -7.03
N ALA A 56 -1.74 -5.10 -8.30
CA ALA A 56 -1.66 -3.79 -8.94
C ALA A 56 -2.55 -2.75 -8.25
N ILE A 57 -3.79 -3.13 -7.90
CA ILE A 57 -4.71 -2.27 -7.14
C ILE A 57 -4.12 -1.93 -5.75
N ILE A 58 -3.55 -2.91 -5.05
CA ILE A 58 -2.89 -2.70 -3.75
C ILE A 58 -1.72 -1.70 -3.88
N ILE A 59 -0.90 -1.81 -4.92
CA ILE A 59 0.21 -0.88 -5.18
C ILE A 59 -0.31 0.55 -5.37
N ILE A 60 -1.31 0.74 -6.24
CA ILE A 60 -1.90 2.06 -6.52
C ILE A 60 -2.51 2.65 -5.25
N PHE A 61 -3.26 1.85 -4.50
CA PHE A 61 -3.86 2.28 -3.23
C PHE A 61 -2.78 2.65 -2.20
N THR A 62 -1.71 1.86 -2.09
CA THR A 62 -0.58 2.13 -1.20
C THR A 62 0.08 3.48 -1.54
N MET A 63 0.28 3.75 -2.83
CA MET A 63 0.84 5.02 -3.31
C MET A 63 -0.07 6.21 -2.94
N TYR A 64 -1.37 6.10 -3.21
CA TYR A 64 -2.37 7.11 -2.81
C TYR A 64 -2.37 7.34 -1.29
N PHE A 65 -2.36 6.26 -0.51
CA PHE A 65 -2.38 6.32 0.95
C PHE A 65 -1.09 6.91 1.52
N ALA A 66 0.05 6.70 0.87
CA ALA A 66 1.32 7.32 1.24
C ALA A 66 1.25 8.84 1.16
N PHE A 67 0.82 9.39 0.03
CA PHE A 67 0.65 10.84 -0.14
C PHE A 67 -0.32 11.42 0.89
N LYS A 68 -1.45 10.74 1.13
CA LYS A 68 -2.42 11.16 2.16
C LYS A 68 -1.80 11.19 3.56
N THR A 69 -0.99 10.19 3.90
CA THR A 69 -0.34 10.06 5.21
C THR A 69 0.71 11.15 5.42
N PHE A 70 1.59 11.38 4.45
CA PHE A 70 2.59 12.44 4.52
C PHE A 70 1.96 13.82 4.57
N ASN A 71 0.86 14.06 3.84
CA ASN A 71 0.11 15.31 3.96
C ASN A 71 -0.43 15.55 5.38
N VAL A 72 -0.92 14.51 6.07
CA VAL A 72 -1.37 14.64 7.48
C VAL A 72 -0.20 14.93 8.41
N LEU A 73 0.95 14.27 8.21
CA LEU A 73 2.15 14.52 9.00
C LEU A 73 2.70 15.94 8.80
N LEU A 74 2.75 16.42 7.56
CA LEU A 74 3.15 17.80 7.24
C LEU A 74 2.24 18.81 7.94
N LYS A 75 0.91 18.64 7.84
CA LYS A 75 -0.07 19.48 8.54
C LYS A 75 0.11 19.43 10.06
N ALA A 76 0.44 18.27 10.61
CA ALA A 76 0.66 18.12 12.04
C ALA A 76 1.89 18.87 12.54
N ILE A 77 3.02 18.78 11.81
CA ILE A 77 4.30 19.34 12.20
C ILE A 77 4.33 20.85 11.96
N PHE A 78 3.89 21.28 10.77
CA PHE A 78 3.98 22.67 10.33
C PHE A 78 2.70 23.47 10.62
N ASN A 79 1.60 22.86 11.06
CA ASN A 79 0.34 23.53 11.38
C ASN A 79 -0.14 24.48 10.26
N ASN A 80 -0.04 24.01 9.01
CA ASN A 80 -0.37 24.71 7.77
C ASN A 80 -1.11 23.77 6.83
#